data_AF-A0A8T7EPV9-F1
#
_entry.id   AF-A0A8T7EPV9-F1
#
_cell.length_a   1.000
_cell.length_b   1.000
_cell.length_c   1.000
_cell.angle_alpha   90.00
_cell.angle_beta   90.00
_cell.angle_gamma   90.00
#
_symmetry.space_group_name_H-M   'P 1'
#
loop_
_entity.id
_entity.type
_entity.pdbx_description
1 polymer ?
#
loop_
_entity_poly.entity_id
_entity_poly.type
_entity_poly.pdbx_seq_one_letter_code
_entity_poly.pdbx_strand_id
1 'polypeptide(L)' 'MTGATIATFVGFLPADAPQVSILVKLDRPKTAIFASQIAAPVFQALAERLVTYLEIPTDEDRRYLVAEGGIVGALRP' A
#
# COMPACT_ATOMS: atom_id res chain seq x y z
N MET A 1 33.75 -6.31 -5.13
CA MET A 1 32.94 -5.27 -5.78
C MET A 1 31.52 -5.41 -5.23
N THR A 2 31.09 -4.54 -4.31
CA THR A 2 29.69 -4.54 -3.85
C THR A 2 28.86 -3.82 -4.90
N GLY A 3 28.11 -4.58 -5.71
CA GLY A 3 27.22 -4.01 -6.71
C GLY A 3 26.23 -3.04 -6.07
N ALA A 4 26.05 -1.87 -6.67
CA ALA A 4 25.02 -0.94 -6.24
C ALA A 4 23.65 -1.51 -6.62
N THR A 5 22.96 -2.12 -5.65
CA THR A 5 21.60 -2.63 -5.85
C THR A 5 20.58 -1.55 -5.51
N ILE A 6 19.49 -1.50 -6.28
CA ILE A 6 18.28 -0.74 -5.94
C ILE A 6 17.23 -1.75 -5.53
N ALA A 7 16.66 -1.59 -4.34
CA ALA A 7 15.52 -2.38 -3.89
C ALA A 7 14.23 -1.56 -4.06
N THR A 8 13.29 -2.11 -4.82
CA THR A 8 12.00 -1.44 -5.10
C THR A 8 10.85 -2.32 -4.64
N PHE A 9 9.86 -1.72 -3.99
CA PHE A 9 8.59 -2.35 -3.66
C PHE A 9 7.45 -1.41 -4.05
N VAL A 10 6.46 -1.94 -4.78
CA VAL A 10 5.30 -1.19 -5.28
C VAL A 10 4.04 -1.94 -4.91
N GLY A 11 3.01 -1.19 -4.54
CA GLY A 11 1.68 -1.72 -4.30
C GLY A 11 0.62 -0.62 -4.42
N PHE A 12 -0.64 -1.04 -4.33
CA PHE A 12 -1.78 -0.15 -4.33
C PHE A 12 -2.84 -0.70 -3.38
N LEU A 13 -3.72 0.18 -2.91
CA LEU A 13 -4.77 -0.16 -1.98
C LEU A 13 -6.00 0.77 -2.14
N PRO A 14 -7.21 0.29 -1.82
CA PRO A 14 -7.58 -1.13 -1.68
C PRO A 14 -7.34 -1.99 -2.93
N ALA A 15 -7.25 -3.31 -2.80
CA ALA A 15 -6.86 -4.18 -3.92
C ALA A 15 -7.91 -4.28 -5.05
N ASP A 16 -9.19 -4.26 -4.67
CA ASP A 16 -10.37 -4.39 -5.52
C ASP A 16 -10.89 -3.05 -6.06
N ALA A 17 -10.58 -1.94 -5.37
CA ALA A 17 -10.91 -0.59 -5.80
C ALA A 17 -9.77 0.37 -5.44
N PRO A 18 -8.65 0.39 -6.18
CA PRO A 18 -7.46 1.14 -5.82
C PRO A 18 -7.70 2.65 -5.73
N GLN A 19 -7.32 3.25 -4.59
CA GLN A 19 -7.41 4.70 -4.36
C GLN A 19 -6.03 5.35 -4.21
N VAL A 20 -5.01 4.59 -3.80
CA VAL A 20 -3.64 5.06 -3.66
C VAL A 20 -2.64 4.02 -4.15
N SER A 21 -1.55 4.49 -4.77
CA SER A 21 -0.39 3.67 -5.14
C SER A 21 0.85 4.19 -4.41
N ILE A 22 1.68 3.28 -3.92
CA ILE A 22 2.88 3.59 -3.15
C ILE A 22 4.06 2.88 -3.80
N LEU A 23 5.13 3.64 -4.02
CA LEU A 23 6.43 3.15 -4.47
C LEU A 23 7.47 3.45 -3.40
N VAL A 24 8.15 2.40 -2.93
CA VAL A 24 9.31 2.51 -2.06
C VAL A 24 10.55 2.12 -2.85
N LYS A 25 11.52 3.03 -2.91
CA LYS A 25 12.83 2.80 -3.53
C LYS A 25 13.93 3.03 -2.50
N LEU A 26 14.74 2.01 -2.26
CA LEU A 26 15.93 2.08 -1.41
C LEU A 26 17.19 1.98 -2.27
N ASP A 27 18.06 2.98 -2.16
CA ASP A 27 19.33 3.04 -2.88
C ASP A 27 20.45 2.43 -2.03
N ARG A 28 21.20 1.48 -2.59
CA ARG A 28 22.32 0.78 -1.96
C ARG A 28 22.02 0.28 -0.53
N PRO A 29 20.94 -0.51 -0.32
CA PRO A 29 20.64 -1.05 0.99
C PRO A 29 21.75 -2.01 1.45
N LYS A 30 22.18 -1.87 2.71
CA LYS A 30 23.32 -2.63 3.27
C LYS A 30 22.89 -3.84 4.12
N THR A 31 21.61 -3.95 4.43
CA THR A 31 21.07 -4.86 5.47
C THR A 31 20.48 -6.15 4.93
N ALA A 32 19.94 -6.18 3.70
CA ALA A 32 19.49 -7.40 3.03
C ALA A 32 19.44 -7.22 1.50
N ILE A 33 19.41 -8.33 0.76
CA ILE A 33 19.42 -8.35 -0.71
C ILE A 33 18.00 -8.27 -1.28
N PHE A 34 17.01 -8.87 -0.62
CA PHE A 34 15.65 -8.92 -1.15
C PHE A 34 14.82 -7.70 -0.75
N ALA A 35 14.23 -7.02 -1.75
CA ALA A 35 13.39 -5.85 -1.52
C ALA A 35 12.19 -6.13 -0.60
N SER A 36 11.65 -7.35 -0.61
CA SER A 36 10.58 -7.77 0.31
C SER A 36 10.98 -7.69 1.79
N GLN A 37 12.26 -7.82 2.13
CA GLN A 37 12.72 -7.79 3.52
C GLN A 37 12.98 -6.37 4.04
N ILE A 38 13.26 -5.41 3.14
CA ILE A 38 13.71 -4.06 3.51
C ILE A 38 12.75 -2.96 3.08
N ALA A 39 12.11 -3.08 1.92
CA ALA A 39 11.20 -2.07 1.38
C ALA A 39 9.74 -2.37 1.74
N ALA A 40 9.37 -3.63 1.95
CA ALA A 40 8.00 -3.99 2.37
C ALA A 40 7.60 -3.43 3.75
N PRO A 41 8.47 -3.45 4.80
CA PRO A 41 8.12 -2.83 6.09
C PRO A 41 7.90 -1.32 5.98
N VAL A 42 8.66 -0.64 5.11
CA VAL A 42 8.47 0.80 4.83
C VAL A 42 7.15 1.03 4.11
N PHE A 43 6.82 0.19 3.13
CA PHE A 43 5.53 0.22 2.44
C PHE A 43 4.38 0.04 3.44
N GLN A 44 4.46 -0.95 4.32
CA GLN A 44 3.43 -1.25 5.32
C GLN A 44 3.17 -0.04 6.23
N ALA A 45 4.22 0.57 6.80
CA ALA A 45 4.09 1.73 7.67
C ALA A 45 3.44 2.94 6.95
N LEU A 46 3.77 3.14 5.67
CA LEU A 46 3.13 4.19 4.86
C LEU A 46 1.67 3.85 4.56
N ALA A 47 1.38 2.61 4.16
CA ALA A 47 0.04 2.15 3.84
C ALA A 47 -0.90 2.28 5.05
N GLU A 48 -0.48 1.83 6.24
CA GLU A 48 -1.26 1.96 7.48
C GLU A 48 -1.61 3.42 7.79
N ARG A 49 -0.63 4.33 7.63
CA ARG A 49 -0.87 5.75 7.87
C ARG A 49 -1.78 6.39 6.82
N LEU A 50 -1.65 5.97 5.56
CA LEU A 50 -2.46 6.48 4.45
C LEU A 50 -3.90 5.99 4.49
N VAL A 51 -4.14 4.74 4.90
CA VAL A 51 -5.50 4.19 5.10
C VAL A 51 -6.28 5.05 6.08
N THR A 52 -5.67 5.36 7.24
CA THR A 52 -6.30 6.22 8.24
C THR A 52 -6.44 7.65 7.75
N TYR A 53 -5.41 8.21 7.12
CA TYR A 53 -5.43 9.60 6.66
C TYR A 53 -6.44 9.87 5.55
N LEU A 54 -6.61 8.92 4.63
CA LEU A 54 -7.53 9.01 3.50
C LEU A 54 -8.93 8.46 3.83
N GLU A 55 -9.16 8.06 5.09
CA GLU A 55 -10.43 7.49 5.55
C GLU A 55 -10.89 6.31 4.68
N ILE A 56 -9.94 5.47 4.25
CA ILE A 56 -10.24 4.32 3.40
C ILE A 56 -11.08 3.34 4.24
N PRO A 57 -12.31 2.99 3.81
CA PRO A 57 -13.18 2.11 4.57
C PRO A 57 -12.60 0.70 4.68
N THR A 58 -12.97 -0.03 5.73
CA THR A 58 -12.48 -1.40 5.93
C THR A 58 -13.00 -2.33 4.85
N ASP A 59 -12.34 -3.46 4.62
CA ASP A 59 -12.81 -4.46 3.65
C ASP A 59 -14.23 -4.95 3.96
N GLU A 60 -14.60 -5.01 5.24
CA GLU A 60 -15.94 -5.35 5.69
C GLU A 60 -16.97 -4.28 5.27
N ASP A 61 -16.72 -3.01 5.58
CA ASP A 61 -17.58 -1.91 5.18
C ASP A 61 -17.74 -1.85 3.65
N ARG A 62 -16.63 -2.02 2.92
CA ARG A 62 -16.64 -2.01 1.45
C ARG A 62 -17.47 -3.16 0.88
N ARG A 63 -17.41 -4.36 1.49
CA ARG A 63 -18.24 -5.50 1.08
C ARG A 63 -19.72 -5.27 1.35
N TYR A 64 -20.07 -4.69 2.50
CA TYR A 64 -21.46 -4.37 2.82
C TYR A 64 -22.05 -3.39 1.80
N LEU A 65 -21.34 -2.31 1.47
CA LEU A 65 -21.78 -1.33 0.48
C LEU A 65 -22.02 -1.98 -0.89
N VAL A 66 -21.10 -2.84 -1.34
CA VAL A 66 -21.26 -3.54 -2.62
C VAL A 66 -22.48 -4.46 -2.61
N ALA A 67 -22.74 -5.14 -1.49
CA ALA A 67 -23.91 -6.02 -1.34
C ALA A 67 -25.24 -5.26 -1.37
N GLU A 68 -25.27 -4.03 -0.88
CA GLU A 68 -26.44 -3.14 -0.93
C GLU A 68 -26.60 -2.41 -2.28
N GLY A 69 -25.71 -2.66 -3.25
CA GLY A 69 -25.69 -1.97 -4.55
C GLY A 69 -25.09 -0.58 -4.51
N GLY A 70 -24.44 -0.21 -3.40
CA GLY A 70 -23.67 1.02 -3.23
C GLY A 70 -22.33 1.01 -3.97
N ILE A 71 -21.80 2.21 -4.25
CA ILE A 71 -20.49 2.39 -4.89
C ILE A 71 -19.44 2.61 -3.81
N VAL A 72 -18.37 1.81 -3.81
CA VAL A 72 -17.25 1.89 -2.82
C VAL A 72 -16.62 3.29 -2.73
N GLY A 73 -16.70 4.09 -3.80
CA GLY A 73 -16.22 5.48 -3.84
C GLY A 73 -17.21 6.55 -3.35
N ALA A 74 -18.43 6.19 -2.93
CA ALA A 74 -19.46 7.11 -2.49
C ALA A 74 -19.33 7.50 -1.00
N LEU A 75 -18.49 6.81 -0.23
CA LEU A 75 -18.09 7.23 1.11
C LEU A 75 -17.07 8.37 1.00
N ARG A 76 -17.56 9.59 0.75
CA ARG A 76 -16.88 10.81 1.17
C ARG A 76 -17.83 11.58 2.08
N PRO A 77 -17.38 12.08 3.24
CA PRO A 77 -18.19 12.99 4.06
C PRO A 77 -18.48 14.31 3.33
#